data_AF-A0A817GAJ3-F1
#
_entry.id   AF-A0A817GAJ3-F1
#
_cell.length_a   1.000
_cell.length_b   1.000
_cell.length_c   1.000
_cell.angle_alpha   90.00
_cell.angle_beta   90.00
_cell.angle_gamma   90.00
#
_symmetry.space_group_name_H-M   'P 1'
#
loop_
_entity.id
_entity.type
_entity.pdbx_description
1 polymer ?
#
loop_
_entity_poly.entity_id
_entity_poly.type
_entity_poly.pdbx_seq_one_letter_code
_entity_poly.pdbx_strand_id
1 'polypeptide(L)'
;MFTFTDLVLKVTKDHETCVTWCQENSLIRSNRICDVCGDDMILRVRSDKAAIEWRCRKRGSDPHDISKSAVENSWFEKSKQTIEKIMIITYMFSQGWTNYDSLVHETSTEVTETSRATIAEWIGHCRDVCFVWVDNYMERQGFIGGEGETIEIDEVKIGKRKYNRADEDNRRGGAYRLEICPDNKRDATTLIPLIKKTRSTW
;
A
#
# COMPACT_ATOMS: atom_id res chain seq x y z
N MET A 1 -9.09 16.90 11.25
CA MET A 1 -8.60 16.70 9.88
C MET A 1 -7.09 16.63 9.95
N PHE A 2 -6.46 15.60 9.38
CA PHE A 2 -5.00 15.46 9.35
C PHE A 2 -4.48 16.07 8.05
N THR A 3 -3.68 17.14 8.15
CA THR A 3 -3.23 17.94 7.00
C THR A 3 -1.81 17.58 6.57
N PHE A 4 -1.38 18.10 5.42
CA PHE A 4 0.00 17.95 4.97
C PHE A 4 0.99 18.60 5.96
N THR A 5 0.61 19.74 6.55
CA THR A 5 1.40 20.37 7.61
C THR A 5 1.52 19.48 8.84
N ASP A 6 0.45 18.77 9.23
CA ASP A 6 0.53 17.79 10.32
C ASP A 6 1.48 16.64 9.98
N LEU A 7 1.45 16.13 8.74
CA LEU A 7 2.39 15.12 8.28
C LEU A 7 3.83 15.58 8.46
N VAL A 8 4.16 16.76 7.90
CA VAL A 8 5.53 17.28 7.92
C VAL A 8 6.02 17.59 9.33
N LEU A 9 5.19 18.22 10.16
CA LEU A 9 5.62 18.69 11.48
C LEU A 9 5.56 17.63 12.57
N LYS A 10 4.64 16.66 12.47
CA LYS A 10 4.38 15.67 13.54
C LYS A 10 4.86 14.26 13.19
N VAL A 11 5.02 13.95 11.91
CA VAL A 11 5.37 12.58 11.47
C VAL A 11 6.73 12.57 10.81
N THR A 12 6.96 13.36 9.77
CA THR A 12 8.18 13.29 8.95
C THR A 12 9.18 14.39 9.27
N LYS A 13 9.14 14.94 10.48
CA LYS A 13 10.05 16.01 10.93
C LYS A 13 11.50 15.54 10.93
N ASP A 14 11.72 14.33 11.40
CA ASP A 14 13.01 13.66 11.45
C ASP A 14 12.78 12.14 11.50
N HIS A 15 13.86 11.39 11.30
CA HIS A 15 13.80 9.93 11.16
C HIS A 15 13.30 9.22 12.42
N GLU A 16 13.72 9.67 13.60
CA GLU A 16 13.30 9.05 14.88
C GLU A 16 11.82 9.32 15.17
N THR A 17 11.37 10.56 14.95
CA THR A 17 9.96 10.94 15.08
C THR A 17 9.09 10.09 14.15
N CYS A 18 9.49 9.90 12.90
CA CYS A 18 8.72 9.12 11.94
C CYS A 18 8.64 7.64 12.32
N VAL A 19 9.75 7.06 12.77
CA VAL A 19 9.80 5.67 13.24
C VAL A 19 8.87 5.48 14.43
N THR A 20 8.97 6.37 15.42
CA THR A 20 8.13 6.31 16.64
C THR A 20 6.66 6.42 16.28
N TRP A 21 6.28 7.39 15.44
CA TRP A 21 4.90 7.54 14.99
C TRP A 21 4.40 6.29 14.25
N CYS A 22 5.23 5.68 13.40
CA CYS A 22 4.88 4.44 12.72
C CYS A 22 4.71 3.25 13.69
N GLN A 23 5.48 3.20 14.79
CA GLN A 23 5.31 2.18 15.84
C GLN A 23 4.02 2.37 16.62
N GLU A 24 3.72 3.60 17.04
CA GLU A 24 2.49 3.95 17.77
C GLU A 24 1.23 3.64 16.96
N ASN A 25 1.30 3.80 15.63
CA ASN A 25 0.20 3.50 14.72
C ASN A 25 0.24 2.07 14.17
N SER A 26 1.07 1.18 14.73
CA SER A 26 1.19 -0.22 14.33
C SER A 26 1.53 -0.44 12.85
N LEU A 27 2.17 0.55 12.20
CA LEU A 27 2.67 0.42 10.83
C LEU A 27 3.98 -0.35 10.79
N ILE A 28 4.76 -0.32 11.87
CA ILE A 28 5.95 -1.14 12.08
C ILE A 28 5.96 -1.66 13.52
N ARG A 29 6.75 -2.71 13.78
CA ARG A 29 6.81 -3.33 15.12
C ARG A 29 7.50 -2.41 16.13
N SER A 30 6.96 -2.35 17.34
CA SER A 30 7.50 -1.56 18.46
C SER A 30 8.57 -2.29 19.27
N ASN A 31 8.62 -3.63 19.21
CA ASN A 31 9.62 -4.44 19.90
C ASN A 31 9.98 -5.70 19.10
N ARG A 32 11.12 -6.31 19.46
CA ARG A 32 11.57 -7.59 18.88
C ARG A 32 12.46 -8.36 19.85
N ILE A 33 12.24 -9.67 19.93
CA ILE A 33 13.06 -10.60 20.72
C ILE A 33 14.17 -11.21 19.86
N CYS A 34 15.36 -11.38 20.45
CA CYS A 34 16.50 -12.04 19.83
C CYS A 34 16.28 -13.55 19.75
N ASP A 35 16.29 -14.11 18.53
CA ASP A 35 16.15 -15.56 18.30
C ASP A 35 17.27 -16.42 18.92
N VAL A 36 18.42 -15.82 19.27
CA VAL A 36 19.59 -16.55 19.79
C VAL A 36 19.58 -16.60 21.33
N CYS A 37 19.26 -15.49 21.99
CA CYS A 37 19.37 -15.40 23.45
C CYS A 37 18.07 -15.05 24.19
N GLY A 38 16.98 -14.74 23.49
CA GLY A 38 15.69 -14.44 24.10
C GLY A 38 15.54 -13.02 24.69
N ASP A 39 16.59 -12.20 24.67
CA ASP A 39 16.51 -10.81 25.15
C ASP A 39 15.84 -9.86 24.13
N ASP A 40 15.33 -8.74 24.62
CA ASP A 40 14.89 -7.63 23.77
C ASP A 40 16.04 -7.09 22.90
N MET A 41 15.76 -6.91 21.61
CA MET A 41 16.67 -6.27 20.67
C MET A 41 16.60 -4.75 20.81
N ILE A 42 17.72 -4.08 20.54
CA ILE A 42 17.78 -2.62 20.56
C ILE A 42 17.47 -2.10 19.15
N LEU A 43 16.50 -1.18 19.05
CA LEU A 43 16.22 -0.47 17.81
C LEU A 43 17.36 0.49 17.50
N ARG A 44 17.85 0.47 16.26
CA ARG A 44 18.84 1.40 15.75
C ARG A 44 18.23 2.19 14.60
N VAL A 45 17.93 3.44 14.89
CA VAL A 45 17.53 4.45 13.93
C VAL A 45 18.76 5.28 13.63
N ARG A 46 19.10 5.46 12.35
CA ARG A 46 20.24 6.27 11.94
C ARG A 46 19.76 7.30 10.92
N SER A 47 19.97 8.58 11.19
CA SER A 47 19.52 9.66 10.31
C SER A 47 20.18 9.64 8.93
N ASP A 48 21.39 9.05 8.80
CA ASP A 48 22.13 8.94 7.54
C ASP A 48 21.72 7.74 6.67
N LYS A 49 20.83 6.87 7.16
CA LYS A 49 20.46 5.63 6.47
C LYS A 49 18.96 5.40 6.48
N ALA A 50 18.43 5.03 5.33
CA ALA A 50 17.05 4.54 5.22
C ALA A 50 16.79 3.24 6.00
N ALA A 51 17.85 2.45 6.25
CA ALA A 51 17.75 1.17 6.92
C ALA A 51 17.61 1.35 8.44
N ILE A 52 16.51 0.86 8.99
CA ILE A 52 16.24 0.80 10.42
C ILE A 52 16.41 -0.67 10.85
N GLU A 53 17.25 -0.95 11.85
CA GLU A 53 17.56 -2.31 12.27
C GLU A 53 17.28 -2.55 13.76
N TRP A 54 16.70 -3.70 14.07
CA TRP A 54 16.78 -4.31 15.40
C TRP A 54 18.11 -5.01 15.52
N ARG A 55 18.86 -4.77 16.59
CA ARG A 55 20.17 -5.38 16.80
C ARG A 55 20.33 -5.94 18.21
N CYS A 56 20.82 -7.16 18.29
CA CYS A 56 21.28 -7.78 19.53
C CYS A 56 22.77 -8.07 19.41
N ARG A 57 23.56 -7.48 20.30
CA ARG A 57 25.02 -7.67 20.35
C ARG A 57 25.44 -8.05 21.76
N LYS A 58 25.83 -9.30 21.96
CA LYS A 58 26.38 -9.80 23.23
C LYS A 58 27.85 -10.18 23.06
N ARG A 59 28.65 -9.91 24.09
CA ARG A 59 30.05 -10.33 24.24
C ARG A 59 30.14 -11.21 25.49
N GLY A 60 31.01 -12.22 25.49
CA GLY A 60 31.15 -13.16 26.61
C GLY A 60 30.58 -14.54 26.28
N SER A 61 29.85 -15.16 27.22
CA SER A 61 29.12 -16.42 26.98
C SER A 61 28.02 -16.22 25.94
N ASP A 62 27.94 -17.14 24.97
CA ASP A 62 27.05 -17.10 23.80
C ASP A 62 27.15 -15.81 22.97
N PRO A 63 28.36 -15.46 22.48
CA PRO A 63 28.61 -14.22 21.76
C PRO A 63 27.90 -14.24 20.41
N HIS A 64 27.16 -13.17 20.13
CA HIS A 64 26.48 -12.98 18.84
C HIS A 64 26.31 -11.50 18.53
N ASP A 65 26.19 -11.21 17.23
CA ASP A 65 25.89 -9.89 16.69
C ASP A 65 24.91 -10.09 15.54
N ILE A 66 23.62 -10.13 15.87
CA ILE A 66 22.55 -10.33 14.89
C ILE A 66 21.81 -9.01 14.69
N SER A 67 21.44 -8.73 13.45
CA SER A 67 20.52 -7.65 13.12
C SER A 67 19.42 -8.12 12.19
N LYS A 68 18.26 -7.47 12.31
CA LYS A 68 17.10 -7.73 11.47
C LYS A 68 16.41 -6.41 11.14
N SER A 69 15.78 -6.31 9.96
CA SER A 69 15.06 -5.11 9.56
C SER A 69 13.93 -4.78 10.54
N ALA A 70 13.79 -3.51 10.91
CA ALA A 70 12.67 -3.05 11.73
C ALA A 70 11.37 -2.89 10.94
N VAL A 71 11.48 -2.78 9.62
CA VAL A 71 10.35 -2.68 8.69
C VAL A 71 9.99 -4.03 8.05
N GLU A 72 10.47 -5.14 8.61
CA GLU A 72 10.12 -6.48 8.12
C GLU A 72 8.63 -6.79 8.31
N ASN A 73 7.98 -7.37 7.30
CA ASN A 73 6.55 -7.66 7.27
C ASN A 73 5.68 -6.41 7.49
N SER A 74 6.04 -5.31 6.84
CA SER A 74 5.33 -4.04 6.94
C SER A 74 5.16 -3.36 5.58
N TRP A 75 4.42 -2.25 5.57
CA TRP A 75 4.24 -1.40 4.39
C TRP A 75 5.56 -0.91 3.77
N PHE A 76 6.60 -0.79 4.57
CA PHE A 76 7.89 -0.23 4.15
C PHE A 76 8.92 -1.32 3.77
N GLU A 77 8.52 -2.59 3.78
CA GLU A 77 9.44 -3.70 3.55
C GLU A 77 10.10 -3.64 2.16
N LYS A 78 11.37 -4.04 2.08
CA LYS A 78 12.18 -4.09 0.84
C LYS A 78 12.39 -2.76 0.13
N SER A 79 11.92 -1.65 0.71
CA SER A 79 12.18 -0.32 0.19
C SER A 79 13.65 0.07 0.33
N LYS A 80 14.15 0.80 -0.66
CA LYS A 80 15.41 1.54 -0.57
C LYS A 80 15.21 2.99 -0.14
N GLN A 81 13.96 3.45 -0.03
CA GLN A 81 13.59 4.80 0.40
C GLN A 81 13.39 4.85 1.91
N THR A 82 13.56 6.03 2.48
CA THR A 82 13.24 6.29 3.89
C THR A 82 11.73 6.16 4.14
N ILE A 83 11.35 5.84 5.37
CA ILE A 83 9.93 5.70 5.74
C ILE A 83 9.17 7.02 5.57
N GLU A 84 9.83 8.15 5.83
CA GLU A 84 9.30 9.51 5.68
C GLU A 84 8.86 9.76 4.25
N LYS A 85 9.71 9.39 3.29
CA LYS A 85 9.43 9.56 1.87
C LYS A 85 8.21 8.74 1.46
N ILE A 86 8.14 7.49 1.93
CA ILE A 86 7.02 6.60 1.65
C ILE A 86 5.73 7.14 2.29
N MET A 87 5.81 7.69 3.50
CA MET A 87 4.69 8.34 4.18
C MET A 87 4.17 9.55 3.39
N ILE A 88 5.05 10.39 2.85
CA ILE A 88 4.67 11.52 1.97
C ILE A 88 3.94 11.01 0.73
N ILE A 89 4.50 10.03 0.01
CA ILE A 89 3.86 9.46 -1.18
C ILE A 89 2.48 8.88 -0.84
N THR A 90 2.39 8.12 0.26
CA THR A 90 1.15 7.48 0.73
C THR A 90 0.10 8.53 1.09
N TYR A 91 0.49 9.60 1.80
CA TYR A 91 -0.40 10.71 2.12
C TYR A 91 -0.90 11.40 0.84
N MET A 92 -0.01 11.80 -0.06
CA MET A 92 -0.39 12.49 -1.29
C MET A 92 -1.31 11.64 -2.16
N PHE A 93 -1.03 10.33 -2.26
CA PHE A 93 -1.93 9.39 -2.93
C PHE A 93 -3.32 9.37 -2.28
N SER A 94 -3.41 9.33 -0.95
CA SER A 94 -4.70 9.34 -0.23
C SER A 94 -5.52 10.61 -0.47
N GLN A 95 -4.87 11.73 -0.80
CA GLN A 95 -5.51 12.99 -1.17
C GLN A 95 -5.82 13.10 -2.68
N GLY A 96 -5.51 12.08 -3.48
CA GLY A 96 -5.67 12.10 -4.93
C GLY A 96 -4.58 12.87 -5.67
N TRP A 97 -3.54 13.34 -4.99
CA TRP A 97 -2.43 14.10 -5.58
C TRP A 97 -1.40 13.16 -6.19
N THR A 98 -1.76 12.59 -7.35
CA THR A 98 -0.95 11.58 -8.05
C THR A 98 -0.13 12.13 -9.21
N ASN A 99 0.00 13.46 -9.30
CA ASN A 99 0.88 14.10 -10.28
C ASN A 99 2.34 13.77 -9.97
N TYR A 100 3.04 13.21 -10.96
CA TYR A 100 4.41 12.73 -10.77
C TYR A 100 5.39 13.86 -10.50
N ASP A 101 5.22 15.02 -11.12
CA ASP A 101 6.16 16.13 -10.95
C ASP A 101 6.04 16.71 -9.54
N SER A 102 4.82 16.83 -9.01
CA SER A 102 4.59 17.19 -7.62
C SER A 102 5.14 16.14 -6.66
N LEU A 103 4.91 14.85 -6.91
CA LEU A 103 5.43 13.78 -6.06
C LEU A 103 6.96 13.73 -6.06
N VAL A 104 7.60 13.91 -7.22
CA VAL A 104 9.06 14.03 -7.31
C VAL A 104 9.54 15.24 -6.52
N HIS A 105 8.92 16.40 -6.70
CA HIS A 105 9.27 17.62 -5.98
C HIS A 105 9.21 17.44 -4.46
N GLU A 106 8.06 17.01 -3.93
CA GLU A 106 7.82 16.88 -2.48
C GLU A 106 8.65 15.78 -1.80
N THR A 107 9.13 14.80 -2.56
CA THR A 107 9.90 13.66 -2.02
C THR A 107 11.40 13.78 -2.26
N SER A 108 11.83 14.78 -3.02
CA SER A 108 13.25 15.03 -3.28
C SER A 108 13.88 15.75 -2.09
N THR A 109 15.20 15.62 -1.98
CA THR A 109 16.02 16.35 -1.01
C THR A 109 16.95 17.29 -1.74
N GLU A 110 17.60 18.21 -1.04
CA GLU A 110 18.58 19.13 -1.62
C GLU A 110 19.72 18.42 -2.37
N VAL A 111 20.04 17.18 -1.98
CA VAL A 111 21.16 16.40 -2.52
C VAL A 111 20.74 15.25 -3.43
N THR A 112 19.46 14.87 -3.45
CA THR A 112 19.01 13.68 -4.18
C THR A 112 17.57 13.84 -4.64
N GLU A 113 17.37 13.78 -5.95
CA GLU A 113 16.06 13.76 -6.59
C GLU A 113 15.44 12.36 -6.52
N THR A 114 14.14 12.30 -6.24
CA THR A 114 13.39 11.05 -6.32
C THR A 114 13.11 10.68 -7.77
N SER A 115 13.51 9.47 -8.17
CA SER A 115 13.25 9.02 -9.54
C SER A 115 11.76 8.81 -9.80
N ARG A 116 11.32 9.07 -11.04
CA ARG A 116 9.96 8.74 -11.50
C ARG A 116 9.65 7.24 -11.38
N ALA A 117 10.66 6.38 -11.48
CA ALA A 117 10.51 4.95 -11.30
C ALA A 117 10.10 4.61 -9.86
N THR A 118 10.73 5.25 -8.87
CA THR A 118 10.34 5.14 -7.46
C THR A 118 8.92 5.63 -7.22
N ILE A 119 8.52 6.76 -7.81
CA ILE A 119 7.13 7.24 -7.72
C ILE A 119 6.16 6.23 -8.32
N ALA A 120 6.46 5.69 -9.51
CA ALA A 120 5.61 4.70 -10.16
C ALA A 120 5.44 3.44 -9.32
N GLU A 121 6.52 2.95 -8.71
CA GLU A 121 6.54 1.79 -7.82
C GLU A 121 5.62 2.02 -6.61
N TRP A 122 5.79 3.12 -5.87
CA TRP A 122 5.00 3.39 -4.67
C TRP A 122 3.54 3.73 -4.94
N ILE A 123 3.24 4.42 -6.04
CA ILE A 123 1.85 4.63 -6.51
C ILE A 123 1.24 3.30 -6.97
N GLY A 124 2.06 2.37 -7.48
CA GLY A 124 1.67 0.98 -7.74
C GLY A 124 1.25 0.28 -6.46
N HIS A 125 2.12 0.24 -5.45
CA HIS A 125 1.82 -0.36 -4.15
C HIS A 125 0.53 0.21 -3.54
N CYS A 126 0.34 1.53 -3.55
CA CYS A 126 -0.88 2.15 -3.02
C CYS A 126 -2.15 1.64 -3.73
N ARG A 127 -2.08 1.49 -5.07
CA ARG A 127 -3.18 0.93 -5.86
C ARG A 127 -3.43 -0.54 -5.53
N ASP A 128 -2.38 -1.32 -5.32
CA ASP A 128 -2.52 -2.73 -4.95
C ASP A 128 -3.31 -2.89 -3.63
N VAL A 129 -3.03 -2.03 -2.63
CA VAL A 129 -3.82 -1.98 -1.39
C VAL A 129 -5.27 -1.62 -1.66
N CYS A 130 -5.53 -0.63 -2.52
CA CYS A 130 -6.90 -0.28 -2.91
C CYS A 130 -7.61 -1.46 -3.61
N PHE A 131 -6.91 -2.19 -4.49
CA PHE A 131 -7.48 -3.36 -5.15
C PHE A 131 -7.80 -4.47 -4.17
N VAL A 132 -6.92 -4.77 -3.22
CA VAL A 132 -7.20 -5.74 -2.15
C VAL A 132 -8.42 -5.30 -1.34
N TRP A 133 -8.54 -4.01 -1.01
CA TRP A 133 -9.71 -3.50 -0.30
C TRP A 133 -10.99 -3.62 -1.14
N VAL A 134 -10.95 -3.24 -2.42
CA VAL A 134 -12.10 -3.33 -3.33
C VAL A 134 -12.52 -4.79 -3.48
N ASP A 135 -11.59 -5.71 -3.69
CA ASP A 135 -11.88 -7.14 -3.82
C ASP A 135 -12.57 -7.67 -2.56
N ASN A 136 -11.99 -7.42 -1.38
CA ASN A 136 -12.59 -7.77 -0.09
C ASN A 136 -13.98 -7.13 0.13
N TYR A 137 -14.15 -5.87 -0.28
CA TYR A 137 -15.43 -5.17 -0.18
C TYR A 137 -16.49 -5.82 -1.08
N MET A 138 -16.14 -6.12 -2.33
CA MET A 138 -17.02 -6.74 -3.30
C MET A 138 -17.42 -8.16 -2.89
N GLU A 139 -16.49 -8.96 -2.36
CA GLU A 139 -16.80 -10.30 -1.84
C GLU A 139 -17.79 -10.26 -0.66
N ARG A 140 -17.73 -9.21 0.17
CA ARG A 140 -18.66 -9.04 1.31
C ARG A 140 -20.08 -8.67 0.89
N GLN A 141 -20.26 -8.00 -0.25
CA GLN A 141 -21.60 -7.59 -0.75
C GLN A 141 -22.46 -8.78 -1.19
N GLY A 142 -21.86 -9.91 -1.56
CA GLY A 142 -22.61 -11.11 -1.95
C GLY A 142 -23.18 -11.04 -3.37
N PHE A 143 -24.45 -11.44 -3.53
CA PHE A 143 -25.11 -11.46 -4.85
C PHE A 143 -25.40 -10.06 -5.39
N ILE A 144 -25.22 -9.91 -6.69
CA ILE A 144 -25.82 -8.80 -7.44
C ILE A 144 -27.11 -9.31 -8.08
N GLY A 145 -28.23 -8.69 -7.73
CA GLY A 145 -29.57 -9.09 -8.18
C GLY A 145 -30.22 -10.17 -7.31
N GLY A 146 -31.28 -10.79 -7.85
CA GLY A 146 -32.14 -11.76 -7.17
C GLY A 146 -33.30 -12.22 -8.06
N GLU A 147 -34.17 -13.08 -7.54
CA GLU A 147 -35.37 -13.49 -8.29
C GLU A 147 -36.26 -12.28 -8.59
N GLY A 148 -36.61 -12.10 -9.87
CA GLY A 148 -37.36 -10.93 -10.34
C GLY A 148 -36.53 -9.69 -10.68
N GLU A 149 -35.23 -9.69 -10.39
CA GLU A 149 -34.33 -8.57 -10.71
C GLU A 149 -33.61 -8.78 -12.05
N THR A 150 -33.55 -7.73 -12.87
CA THR A 150 -32.76 -7.73 -14.11
C THR A 150 -31.39 -7.11 -13.83
N ILE A 151 -30.33 -7.87 -14.05
CA ILE A 151 -28.96 -7.36 -13.95
C ILE A 151 -28.46 -6.88 -15.32
N GLU A 152 -27.75 -5.77 -15.33
CA GLU A 152 -27.03 -5.29 -16.51
C GLU A 152 -25.54 -5.63 -16.35
N ILE A 153 -24.94 -6.13 -17.42
CA ILE A 153 -23.51 -6.45 -17.47
C ILE A 153 -22.89 -5.52 -18.48
N ASP A 154 -21.97 -4.69 -18.02
CA ASP A 154 -21.18 -3.81 -18.86
C ASP A 154 -19.70 -4.18 -18.79
N GLU A 155 -19.00 -3.94 -19.90
CA GLU A 155 -17.57 -4.22 -20.03
C GLU A 155 -16.77 -2.92 -20.04
N VAL A 156 -15.87 -2.77 -19.08
CA VAL A 156 -14.87 -1.70 -19.12
C VAL A 156 -13.51 -2.26 -19.53
N LYS A 157 -12.98 -1.78 -20.66
CA LYS A 157 -11.59 -2.05 -21.04
C LYS A 157 -10.66 -1.14 -20.25
N ILE A 158 -9.96 -1.72 -19.27
CA ILE A 158 -8.92 -1.04 -18.50
C ILE A 158 -7.58 -1.26 -19.23
N GLY A 159 -7.11 -0.24 -19.96
CA GLY A 159 -5.87 -0.27 -20.75
C GLY A 159 -5.73 0.96 -21.64
N LYS A 160 -4.71 1.01 -22.53
CA LYS A 160 -4.61 2.09 -23.54
C LYS A 160 -5.89 2.11 -24.38
N ARG A 161 -6.71 3.15 -24.19
CA ARG A 161 -7.95 3.35 -24.94
C ARG A 161 -7.63 3.72 -26.39
N LYS A 162 -8.49 3.28 -27.31
CA LYS A 162 -8.45 3.76 -28.70
C LYS A 162 -8.69 5.27 -28.69
N TYR A 163 -7.79 6.06 -29.27
CA TYR A 163 -7.88 7.53 -29.38
C TYR A 163 -7.73 8.37 -28.10
N ASN A 164 -7.23 7.83 -26.98
CA ASN A 164 -7.02 8.58 -25.72
C ASN A 164 -8.26 9.36 -25.21
N ARG A 165 -9.47 9.03 -25.67
CA ARG A 165 -10.69 9.63 -25.13
C ARG A 165 -11.06 8.91 -23.85
N ALA A 166 -11.08 9.66 -22.75
CA ALA A 166 -11.73 9.20 -21.54
C ALA A 166 -13.23 9.41 -21.73
N ASP A 167 -13.99 8.31 -21.77
CA ASP A 167 -15.40 8.41 -21.41
C ASP A 167 -15.41 8.49 -19.88
N GLU A 168 -15.81 9.64 -19.36
CA GLU A 168 -16.25 9.75 -17.98
C GLU A 168 -17.60 9.02 -17.91
N ASP A 169 -17.55 7.74 -17.57
CA ASP A 169 -18.75 6.97 -17.29
C ASP A 169 -19.38 7.47 -15.98
N ASN A 170 -20.06 8.62 -16.07
CA ASN A 170 -20.82 9.26 -15.00
C ASN A 170 -22.17 8.57 -14.75
N ARG A 171 -22.41 7.36 -15.31
CA ARG A 171 -23.72 6.70 -15.28
C ARG A 171 -23.91 5.68 -14.17
N ARG A 172 -22.94 5.48 -13.28
CA ARG A 172 -23.02 4.42 -12.26
C ARG A 172 -23.74 4.89 -10.99
N GLY A 173 -25.06 4.97 -11.07
CA GLY A 173 -25.93 4.94 -9.89
C GLY A 173 -26.40 3.51 -9.63
N GLY A 174 -26.29 3.03 -8.38
CA GLY A 174 -26.75 1.68 -7.97
C GLY A 174 -25.63 0.77 -7.43
N ALA A 175 -26.00 -0.42 -6.96
CA ALA A 175 -25.04 -1.44 -6.50
C ALA A 175 -24.36 -2.11 -7.70
N TYR A 176 -23.02 -2.13 -7.71
CA TYR A 176 -22.23 -2.76 -8.76
C TYR A 176 -21.11 -3.62 -8.17
N ARG A 177 -20.66 -4.61 -8.93
CA ARG A 177 -19.51 -5.49 -8.62
C ARG A 177 -18.61 -5.50 -9.82
N LEU A 178 -17.35 -5.22 -9.57
CA LEU A 178 -16.30 -5.32 -10.59
C LEU A 178 -15.73 -6.73 -10.52
N GLU A 179 -15.76 -7.45 -11.63
CA GLU A 179 -15.15 -8.78 -11.77
C GLU A 179 -14.11 -8.72 -12.88
N ILE A 180 -12.94 -9.31 -12.64
CA ILE A 180 -11.93 -9.47 -13.69
C ILE A 180 -12.37 -10.62 -14.59
N CYS A 181 -12.56 -10.34 -15.88
CA CYS A 181 -12.90 -11.35 -16.88
C CYS A 181 -11.67 -12.20 -17.24
N PRO A 182 -11.62 -13.50 -16.87
CA PRO A 182 -10.46 -14.37 -17.14
C PRO A 182 -10.19 -14.47 -18.64
N ASP A 183 -8.92 -14.33 -19.03
CA ASP A 183 -8.46 -14.35 -20.43
C ASP A 183 -9.22 -13.40 -21.38
N ASN A 184 -9.99 -12.44 -20.85
CA ASN A 184 -10.93 -11.62 -21.62
C ASN A 184 -11.91 -12.48 -22.49
N LYS A 185 -12.28 -13.68 -22.02
CA LYS A 185 -13.23 -14.60 -22.67
C LYS A 185 -14.67 -14.27 -22.31
N ARG A 186 -15.51 -14.15 -23.33
CA ARG A 186 -16.87 -13.56 -23.24
C ARG A 186 -17.97 -14.57 -23.58
N ASP A 187 -17.70 -15.83 -23.29
CA ASP A 187 -18.69 -16.88 -23.47
C ASP A 187 -19.52 -17.07 -22.20
N ALA A 188 -20.72 -17.63 -22.37
CA ALA A 188 -21.61 -17.93 -21.25
C ALA A 188 -20.93 -18.81 -20.19
N THR A 189 -20.04 -19.72 -20.61
CA THR A 189 -19.28 -20.59 -19.71
C THR A 189 -18.34 -19.82 -18.77
N THR A 190 -17.77 -18.70 -19.23
CA THR A 190 -16.88 -17.84 -18.45
C THR A 190 -17.67 -16.84 -17.59
N LEU A 191 -18.73 -16.23 -18.16
CA LEU A 191 -19.46 -15.14 -17.49
C LEU A 191 -20.49 -15.63 -16.45
N ILE A 192 -21.19 -16.74 -16.70
CA ILE A 192 -22.22 -17.25 -15.76
C ILE A 192 -21.66 -17.53 -14.35
N PRO A 193 -20.48 -18.17 -14.19
CA PRO A 193 -19.88 -18.35 -12.87
C PRO A 193 -19.56 -17.05 -12.15
N LEU A 194 -19.07 -16.03 -12.86
CA LEU A 194 -18.76 -14.71 -12.28
C LEU A 194 -20.02 -14.00 -11.79
N ILE A 195 -21.13 -14.13 -12.53
CA ILE A 195 -22.43 -13.61 -12.12
C ILE A 195 -22.92 -14.33 -10.87
N LYS A 196 -22.85 -15.67 -10.88
CA LYS A 196 -23.34 -16.53 -9.80
C LYS A 196 -22.43 -16.61 -8.58
N LYS A 197 -21.27 -15.95 -8.58
CA LYS A 197 -20.31 -15.95 -7.46
C LYS A 197 -21.03 -15.57 -6.17
N THR A 198 -21.15 -16.55 -5.27
CA THR A 198 -21.71 -16.43 -3.92
C THR A 198 -20.70 -15.85 -2.96
N ARG A 199 -21.19 -15.34 -1.82
CA ARG A 199 -20.37 -14.99 -0.65
C ARG A 199 -19.46 -16.17 -0.29
N SER A 200 -18.15 -15.98 -0.31
CA SER A 200 -17.17 -16.92 0.24
C SER A 200 -17.37 -16.95 1.76
N THR A 201 -18.03 -17.99 2.28
CA THR A 201 -18.07 -18.25 3.72
C THR A 201 -16.69 -18.71 4.16
N TRP A 202 -15.93 -17.82 4.81
CA TRP A 202 -14.80 -18.17 5.66
C TRP A 202 -15.28 -18.21 7.11
#